data_AF-A0A953R2R9-F1
#
_entry.id   AF-A0A953R2R9-F1
#
_cell.length_a   1.000
_cell.length_b   1.000
_cell.length_c   1.000
_cell.angle_alpha   90.00
_cell.angle_beta   90.00
_cell.angle_gamma   90.00
#
_symmetry.space_group_name_H-M   'P 1'
#
loop_
_entity.id
_entity.type
_entity.pdbx_description
1 polymer ?
#
loop_
_entity_poly.entity_id
_entity_poly.type
_entity_poly.pdbx_seq_one_letter_code
_entity_poly.pdbx_strand_id
1 'polypeptide(L)'
;MTALAEYIVKITDRLPQTFEERFWFDAALIQAIANAWSEEPLFPSMLVPAYDREWGHARLPMPLSEPANSQGFRLHVLELILFPRSPNLREVNLLEYPWLAHELAHSLMFRFDELLVKRVDPVFSSIVRRRRLAAAADRDRIRTVALSAINEFQTLWRPTPDHRNWTHEISADLIAASLLGPVYFAAFTDLLDGDSKNPYQVSPGHPPYVLRVTALQRIGNRLGFPTKDLDRLEDSFAKSRWRSGRSNKLLSLADAELVEAILEGVQHLCKNLRLRPWNAGRVKELGATIQQETPALGVDLLTAAWMAFNEFGENQYSVWQKRIIQAHVDGFTQ
;
A
#
# COMPACT_ATOMS: atom_id res chain seq x y z
N MET A 1 -34.18 16.97 3.11
CA MET A 1 -33.63 17.07 1.74
C MET A 1 -32.19 17.59 1.71
N THR A 2 -31.82 18.55 2.57
CA THR A 2 -30.46 19.12 2.64
C THR A 2 -29.35 18.09 2.89
N ALA A 3 -29.54 17.16 3.83
CA ALA A 3 -28.53 16.14 4.14
C ALA A 3 -28.23 15.15 2.99
N LEU A 4 -29.23 14.82 2.16
CA LEU A 4 -29.03 13.97 0.98
C LEU A 4 -28.28 14.73 -0.11
N ALA A 5 -28.65 15.99 -0.35
CA ALA A 5 -27.94 16.85 -1.31
C ALA A 5 -26.48 17.05 -0.89
N GLU A 6 -26.21 17.35 0.38
CA GLU A 6 -24.85 17.46 0.92
C GLU A 6 -24.06 16.15 0.79
N TYR A 7 -24.71 15.01 1.00
CA TYR A 7 -24.08 13.70 0.84
C TYR A 7 -23.76 13.38 -0.63
N ILE A 8 -24.68 13.68 -1.54
CA ILE A 8 -24.46 13.53 -2.98
C ILE A 8 -23.30 14.43 -3.43
N VAL A 9 -23.28 15.70 -3.03
CA VAL A 9 -22.19 16.63 -3.33
C VAL A 9 -20.85 16.07 -2.84
N LYS A 10 -20.79 15.58 -1.59
CA LYS A 10 -19.58 14.95 -1.04
C LYS A 10 -19.11 13.72 -1.83
N ILE A 11 -20.03 12.95 -2.41
CA ILE A 11 -19.67 11.81 -3.27
C ILE A 11 -19.16 12.31 -4.62
N THR A 12 -19.90 13.21 -5.27
CA THR A 12 -19.54 13.72 -6.59
C THR A 12 -18.21 14.46 -6.58
N ASP A 13 -17.89 15.18 -5.50
CA ASP A 13 -16.62 15.89 -5.33
C ASP A 13 -15.41 14.93 -5.23
N ARG A 14 -15.65 13.67 -4.86
CA ARG A 14 -14.60 12.64 -4.75
C ARG A 14 -14.47 11.79 -6.01
N LEU A 15 -15.46 11.81 -6.89
CA LEU A 15 -15.41 11.09 -8.15
C LEU A 15 -14.48 11.82 -9.14
N PRO A 16 -13.97 11.11 -10.16
CA PRO A 16 -13.15 11.72 -11.20
C PRO A 16 -13.95 12.80 -11.94
N GLN A 17 -13.34 13.97 -12.09
CA GLN A 17 -13.97 15.11 -12.77
C GLN A 17 -13.72 15.10 -14.28
N THR A 18 -12.68 14.40 -14.73
CA THR A 18 -12.29 14.30 -16.14
C THR A 18 -11.93 12.86 -16.50
N PHE A 19 -12.17 12.50 -17.76
CA PHE A 19 -11.93 11.16 -18.34
C PHE A 19 -10.97 11.26 -19.53
N GLU A 20 -9.85 11.96 -19.32
CA GLU A 20 -8.81 12.21 -20.33
C GLU A 20 -7.86 11.00 -20.47
N GLU A 21 -6.83 11.11 -21.33
CA GLU A 21 -5.88 10.03 -21.62
C GLU A 21 -5.27 9.38 -20.36
N ARG A 22 -4.90 10.19 -19.36
CA ARG A 22 -4.35 9.67 -18.09
C ARG A 22 -5.35 8.80 -17.34
N PHE A 23 -6.63 9.18 -17.33
CA PHE A 23 -7.67 8.39 -16.66
C PHE A 23 -7.75 7.00 -17.25
N TRP A 24 -7.78 6.89 -18.57
CA TRP A 24 -7.85 5.60 -19.26
C TRP A 24 -6.57 4.78 -19.09
N PHE A 25 -5.41 5.44 -19.12
CA PHE A 25 -4.12 4.81 -18.82
C PHE A 25 -4.09 4.22 -17.41
N ASP A 26 -4.45 5.02 -16.39
CA ASP A 26 -4.46 4.59 -14.99
C ASP A 26 -5.50 3.47 -14.75
N ALA A 27 -6.69 3.57 -15.36
CA ALA A 27 -7.73 2.54 -15.28
C ALA A 27 -7.27 1.21 -15.90
N ALA A 28 -6.66 1.26 -17.09
CA ALA A 28 -6.13 0.09 -17.76
C ALA A 28 -4.98 -0.55 -16.95
N LEU A 29 -4.13 0.28 -16.35
CA LEU A 29 -3.03 -0.19 -15.51
C LEU A 29 -3.53 -0.84 -14.20
N ILE A 30 -4.52 -0.25 -13.52
CA ILE A 30 -5.21 -0.87 -12.37
C ILE A 30 -5.71 -2.27 -12.76
N GLN A 31 -6.46 -2.37 -13.85
CA GLN A 31 -7.06 -3.62 -14.28
C GLN A 31 -5.99 -4.66 -14.65
N ALA A 32 -4.92 -4.23 -15.33
CA ALA A 32 -3.81 -5.10 -15.70
C ALA A 32 -3.07 -5.65 -14.46
N ILE A 33 -2.82 -4.82 -13.44
CA ILE A 33 -2.21 -5.28 -12.18
C ILE A 33 -3.15 -6.25 -11.45
N ALA A 34 -4.43 -5.87 -11.30
CA ALA A 34 -5.44 -6.69 -10.64
C ALA A 34 -5.56 -8.09 -11.28
N ASN A 35 -5.57 -8.16 -12.61
CA ASN A 35 -5.63 -9.41 -13.37
C ASN A 35 -4.31 -10.19 -13.34
N ALA A 36 -3.17 -9.52 -13.22
CA ALA A 36 -1.88 -10.18 -13.12
C ALA A 36 -1.72 -10.91 -11.78
N TRP A 37 -2.36 -10.43 -10.72
CA TRP A 37 -2.21 -10.99 -9.37
C TRP A 37 -2.93 -12.31 -9.18
N SER A 38 -4.08 -12.54 -9.79
CA SER A 38 -4.81 -13.81 -9.65
C SER A 38 -5.68 -14.09 -10.87
N GLU A 39 -5.94 -15.37 -11.13
CA GLU A 39 -6.94 -15.81 -12.12
C GLU A 39 -8.37 -15.62 -11.60
N GLU A 40 -8.52 -15.51 -10.28
CA GLU A 40 -9.80 -15.29 -9.63
C GLU A 40 -10.16 -13.79 -9.62
N PRO A 41 -11.46 -13.44 -9.72
CA PRO A 41 -11.92 -12.05 -9.65
C PRO A 41 -11.91 -11.54 -8.19
N LEU A 42 -10.70 -11.29 -7.66
CA LEU A 42 -10.49 -10.87 -6.28
C LEU A 42 -10.87 -9.41 -6.02
N PHE A 43 -10.86 -8.58 -7.06
CA PHE A 43 -11.11 -7.15 -6.99
C PHE A 43 -12.55 -6.79 -7.33
N PRO A 44 -13.08 -5.69 -6.79
CA PRO A 44 -14.41 -5.23 -7.19
C PRO A 44 -14.38 -4.82 -8.66
N SER A 45 -15.51 -4.94 -9.35
CA SER A 45 -15.62 -4.55 -10.76
C SER A 45 -15.49 -3.04 -10.98
N MET A 46 -15.54 -2.24 -9.91
CA MET A 46 -15.43 -0.78 -9.94
C MET A 46 -14.25 -0.32 -9.08
N LEU A 47 -13.05 -0.49 -9.63
CA LEU A 47 -11.84 0.22 -9.20
C LEU A 47 -11.62 1.40 -10.14
N VAL A 48 -11.73 2.62 -9.62
CA VAL A 48 -11.76 3.83 -10.44
C VAL A 48 -10.57 4.73 -10.06
N PRO A 49 -9.74 5.15 -11.03
CA PRO A 49 -8.73 6.17 -10.78
C PRO A 49 -9.38 7.50 -10.38
N ALA A 50 -8.89 8.14 -9.34
CA ALA A 50 -9.17 9.53 -9.02
C ALA A 50 -7.85 10.26 -8.69
N TYR A 51 -7.87 11.58 -8.64
CA TYR A 51 -6.65 12.39 -8.53
C TYR A 51 -6.66 13.24 -7.25
N ASP A 52 -5.59 13.14 -6.47
CA ASP A 52 -5.40 13.88 -5.21
C ASP A 52 -3.92 14.32 -5.07
N ARG A 53 -3.55 14.85 -3.92
CA ARG A 53 -2.18 15.30 -3.60
C ARG A 53 -1.23 14.13 -3.36
N GLU A 54 -1.74 13.02 -2.85
CA GLU A 54 -0.97 11.86 -2.42
C GLU A 54 -1.63 10.58 -2.94
N TRP A 55 -0.86 9.49 -2.95
CA TRP A 55 -1.40 8.15 -3.15
C TRP A 55 -2.42 7.82 -2.06
N GLY A 56 -3.47 7.09 -2.41
CA GLY A 56 -4.41 6.61 -1.42
C GLY A 56 -5.50 5.71 -1.96
N HIS A 57 -6.23 5.10 -1.04
CA HIS A 57 -7.40 4.28 -1.31
C HIS A 57 -8.61 4.89 -0.62
N ALA A 58 -9.75 4.91 -1.30
CA ALA A 58 -11.00 5.35 -0.71
C ALA A 58 -12.18 4.47 -1.12
N ARG A 59 -13.04 4.19 -0.14
CA ARG A 59 -14.33 3.53 -0.37
C ARG A 59 -15.43 4.57 -0.34
N LEU A 60 -16.19 4.62 -1.43
CA LEU A 60 -17.37 5.47 -1.56
C LEU A 60 -18.62 4.60 -1.51
N PRO A 61 -19.32 4.54 -0.36
CA PRO A 61 -20.65 3.96 -0.33
C PRO A 61 -21.57 4.83 -1.19
N MET A 62 -22.22 4.24 -2.18
CA MET A 62 -23.15 4.93 -3.07
C MET A 62 -24.55 4.97 -2.43
N PRO A 63 -25.29 6.08 -2.59
CA PRO A 63 -26.68 6.16 -2.15
C PRO A 63 -27.50 5.07 -2.87
N LEU A 64 -28.25 4.30 -2.10
CA LEU A 64 -29.05 3.16 -2.57
C LEU A 64 -30.10 3.61 -3.60
N SER A 65 -30.22 2.90 -4.72
CA SER A 65 -31.39 2.99 -5.61
C SER A 65 -32.32 1.78 -5.51
N GLU A 66 -31.91 0.68 -4.87
CA GLU A 66 -32.71 -0.55 -4.83
C GLU A 66 -33.47 -0.72 -3.51
N PRO A 67 -34.79 -1.00 -3.56
CA PRO A 67 -35.54 -1.35 -2.37
C PRO A 67 -35.00 -2.67 -1.80
N ALA A 68 -34.96 -2.75 -0.47
CA ALA A 68 -34.56 -3.95 0.24
C ALA A 68 -35.49 -5.12 -0.15
N ASN A 69 -34.96 -6.03 -0.97
CA ASN A 69 -35.51 -7.38 -1.00
C ASN A 69 -35.26 -8.01 0.37
N SER A 70 -35.95 -9.11 0.69
CA SER A 70 -35.99 -9.80 1.99
C SER A 70 -34.64 -10.29 2.57
N GLN A 71 -33.50 -9.85 2.02
CA GLN A 71 -32.13 -10.09 2.47
C GLN A 71 -31.37 -8.83 2.92
N GLY A 72 -32.02 -7.66 2.99
CA GLY A 72 -31.43 -6.40 3.47
C GLY A 72 -30.85 -5.53 2.35
N PHE A 73 -30.42 -4.31 2.71
CA PHE A 73 -29.85 -3.34 1.76
C PHE A 73 -28.46 -3.80 1.28
N ARG A 74 -28.26 -3.88 -0.04
CA ARG A 74 -26.92 -4.07 -0.62
C ARG A 74 -26.31 -2.70 -0.88
N LEU A 75 -25.40 -2.26 0.00
CA LEU A 75 -24.61 -1.05 -0.23
C LEU A 75 -23.66 -1.29 -1.41
N HIS A 76 -23.90 -0.60 -2.53
CA HIS A 76 -22.92 -0.53 -3.61
C HIS A 76 -21.75 0.34 -3.15
N VAL A 77 -20.54 -0.20 -3.19
CA VAL A 77 -19.32 0.53 -2.85
C VAL A 77 -18.49 0.68 -4.11
N LEU A 78 -18.17 1.92 -4.45
CA LEU A 78 -17.17 2.25 -5.46
C LEU A 78 -15.83 2.41 -4.76
N GLU A 79 -14.79 1.77 -5.31
CA GLU A 79 -13.45 1.89 -4.77
C GLU A 79 -12.62 2.82 -5.66
N LEU A 80 -12.09 3.86 -5.04
CA LEU A 80 -11.22 4.83 -5.66
C LEU A 80 -9.77 4.53 -5.34
N ILE A 81 -8.94 4.55 -6.38
CA ILE A 81 -7.49 4.62 -6.24
C ILE A 81 -7.08 6.06 -6.53
N LEU A 82 -6.55 6.74 -5.53
CA LEU A 82 -6.11 8.12 -5.60
C LEU A 82 -4.67 8.15 -6.11
N PHE A 83 -4.48 8.72 -7.30
CA PHE A 83 -3.18 8.98 -7.89
C PHE A 83 -2.73 10.39 -7.51
N PRO A 84 -1.44 10.60 -7.23
CA PRO A 84 -0.92 11.94 -7.01
C PRO A 84 -0.92 12.75 -8.31
N ARG A 85 -0.98 14.07 -8.15
CA ARG A 85 -0.88 15.10 -9.20
C ARG A 85 -2.15 15.23 -10.07
N SER A 86 -2.10 16.09 -11.09
CA SER A 86 -3.25 16.44 -11.92
C SER A 86 -3.60 15.33 -12.94
N PRO A 87 -4.80 15.31 -13.54
CA PRO A 87 -5.17 14.30 -14.55
C PRO A 87 -4.36 14.37 -15.88
N ASN A 88 -3.26 15.12 -15.95
CA ASN A 88 -2.44 15.26 -17.14
C ASN A 88 -1.47 14.08 -17.32
N LEU A 89 -1.51 13.43 -18.49
CA LEU A 89 -0.66 12.29 -18.84
C LEU A 89 0.84 12.59 -18.73
N ARG A 90 1.24 13.85 -18.94
CA ARG A 90 2.65 14.28 -18.86
C ARG A 90 3.22 14.25 -17.44
N GLU A 91 2.37 14.18 -16.42
CA GLU A 91 2.78 14.15 -15.01
C GLU A 91 2.98 12.72 -14.47
N VAL A 92 2.71 11.71 -15.29
CA VAL A 92 2.95 10.31 -14.96
C VAL A 92 4.45 10.09 -14.74
N ASN A 93 4.79 9.46 -13.61
CA ASN A 93 6.12 8.94 -13.30
C ASN A 93 5.98 7.47 -12.94
N LEU A 94 6.35 6.56 -13.85
CA LEU A 94 6.15 5.12 -13.64
C LEU A 94 6.99 4.57 -12.47
N LEU A 95 8.04 5.27 -12.02
CA LEU A 95 8.79 4.89 -10.81
C LEU A 95 7.97 5.09 -9.52
N GLU A 96 6.93 5.92 -9.53
CA GLU A 96 6.03 6.10 -8.39
C GLU A 96 4.86 5.11 -8.40
N TYR A 97 4.56 4.49 -9.55
CA TYR A 97 3.43 3.60 -9.69
C TYR A 97 3.53 2.26 -8.93
N PRO A 98 4.67 1.80 -8.40
CA PRO A 98 4.65 0.68 -7.45
C PRO A 98 3.78 0.94 -6.20
N TRP A 99 3.51 2.20 -5.85
CA TRP A 99 2.54 2.56 -4.81
C TRP A 99 1.10 2.16 -5.17
N LEU A 100 0.76 2.01 -6.45
CA LEU A 100 -0.52 1.45 -6.87
C LEU A 100 -0.75 0.04 -6.29
N ALA A 101 0.30 -0.77 -6.16
CA ALA A 101 0.17 -2.08 -5.52
C ALA A 101 -0.14 -1.98 -4.02
N HIS A 102 0.35 -0.95 -3.33
CA HIS A 102 -0.01 -0.68 -1.94
C HIS A 102 -1.52 -0.35 -1.85
N GLU A 103 -2.01 0.53 -2.72
CA GLU A 103 -3.44 0.92 -2.72
C GLU A 103 -4.37 -0.22 -3.13
N LEU A 104 -3.96 -1.07 -4.06
CA LEU A 104 -4.71 -2.28 -4.41
C LEU A 104 -4.67 -3.32 -3.28
N ALA A 105 -3.60 -3.38 -2.48
CA ALA A 105 -3.56 -4.24 -1.31
C ALA A 105 -4.60 -3.81 -0.26
N HIS A 106 -4.87 -2.50 -0.10
CA HIS A 106 -5.99 -2.02 0.72
C HIS A 106 -7.34 -2.59 0.24
N SER A 107 -7.60 -2.58 -1.06
CA SER A 107 -8.80 -3.18 -1.65
C SER A 107 -8.95 -4.66 -1.30
N LEU A 108 -7.87 -5.45 -1.43
CA LEU A 108 -7.87 -6.86 -1.04
C LEU A 108 -8.16 -7.03 0.45
N MET A 109 -7.51 -6.24 1.31
CA MET A 109 -7.74 -6.34 2.74
C MET A 109 -9.20 -6.01 3.07
N PHE A 110 -9.82 -4.98 2.48
CA PHE A 110 -11.23 -4.66 2.77
C PHE A 110 -12.21 -5.80 2.46
N ARG A 111 -11.82 -6.76 1.63
CA ARG A 111 -12.63 -7.92 1.26
C ARG A 111 -12.26 -9.19 2.00
N PHE A 112 -11.01 -9.32 2.41
CA PHE A 112 -10.43 -10.58 2.92
C PHE A 112 -9.65 -10.39 4.23
N ASP A 113 -9.88 -9.30 4.96
CA ASP A 113 -9.22 -8.97 6.24
C ASP A 113 -9.36 -10.09 7.25
N GLU A 114 -10.48 -10.81 7.25
CA GLU A 114 -10.72 -11.95 8.12
C GLU A 114 -9.60 -13.01 8.06
N LEU A 115 -8.93 -13.19 6.93
CA LEU A 115 -7.81 -14.12 6.77
C LEU A 115 -6.57 -13.64 7.54
N LEU A 116 -6.35 -12.31 7.54
CA LEU A 116 -5.28 -11.65 8.28
C LEU A 116 -5.62 -11.59 9.78
N VAL A 117 -6.81 -11.08 10.12
CA VAL A 117 -7.28 -10.87 11.50
C VAL A 117 -7.27 -12.16 12.30
N LYS A 118 -7.71 -13.29 11.72
CA LYS A 118 -7.68 -14.61 12.37
C LYS A 118 -6.28 -15.02 12.85
N ARG A 119 -5.22 -14.51 12.22
CA ARG A 119 -3.82 -14.80 12.58
C ARG A 119 -3.22 -13.74 13.50
N VAL A 120 -3.53 -12.48 13.25
CA VAL A 120 -2.92 -11.36 13.98
C VAL A 120 -3.58 -11.12 15.34
N ASP A 121 -4.91 -11.24 15.43
CA ASP A 121 -5.67 -10.89 16.64
C ASP A 121 -5.31 -11.73 17.88
N PRO A 122 -5.04 -13.05 17.78
CA PRO A 122 -4.56 -13.83 18.93
C PRO A 122 -3.23 -13.32 19.51
N VAL A 123 -2.29 -12.94 18.63
CA VAL A 123 -0.98 -12.40 19.02
C VAL A 123 -1.14 -11.02 19.65
N PHE A 124 -1.90 -10.14 18.99
CA PHE A 124 -2.23 -8.81 19.51
C PHE A 124 -2.89 -8.89 20.89
N SER A 125 -3.90 -9.75 21.05
CA SER A 125 -4.61 -9.97 22.32
C SER A 125 -3.68 -10.49 23.42
N SER A 126 -2.75 -11.39 23.08
CA SER A 126 -1.74 -11.89 24.00
C SER A 126 -0.79 -10.78 24.47
N ILE A 127 -0.28 -9.95 23.55
CA ILE A 127 0.58 -8.80 23.86
C ILE A 127 -0.14 -7.83 24.80
N VAL A 128 -1.36 -7.41 24.45
CA VAL A 128 -2.16 -6.48 25.26
C VAL A 128 -2.41 -7.06 26.66
N ARG A 129 -2.78 -8.34 26.75
CA ARG A 129 -2.99 -9.02 28.03
C ARG A 129 -1.72 -9.02 28.89
N ARG A 130 -0.56 -9.39 28.32
CA ARG A 130 0.73 -9.39 29.05
C ARG A 130 1.08 -7.98 29.55
N ARG A 131 0.92 -6.96 28.71
CA ARG A 131 1.17 -5.56 29.09
C ARG A 131 0.22 -5.08 30.19
N ARG A 132 -1.06 -5.44 30.13
CA ARG A 132 -2.05 -5.12 31.19
C ARG A 132 -1.75 -5.81 32.51
N LEU A 133 -1.32 -7.08 32.48
CA LEU A 133 -0.90 -7.80 33.69
C LEU A 133 0.33 -7.15 34.33
N ALA A 134 1.32 -6.76 33.53
CA ALA A 134 2.49 -6.03 34.02
C ALA A 134 2.08 -4.68 34.65
N ALA A 135 1.23 -3.90 33.96
CA ALA A 135 0.74 -2.61 34.47
C ALA A 135 -0.11 -2.75 35.75
N ALA A 136 -0.73 -3.91 36.00
CA ALA A 136 -1.48 -4.15 37.23
C ALA A 136 -0.58 -4.28 38.47
N ALA A 137 0.71 -4.63 38.28
CA ALA A 137 1.71 -4.65 39.34
C ALA A 137 2.27 -3.25 39.68
N ASP A 138 2.06 -2.27 38.80
CA ASP A 138 2.52 -0.89 38.99
C ASP A 138 1.65 -0.11 39.99
N ARG A 139 2.25 0.87 40.68
CA ARG A 139 1.54 1.77 41.61
C ARG A 139 1.25 3.13 40.99
N ASP A 140 0.10 3.69 41.36
CA ASP A 140 -0.30 5.09 41.16
C ASP A 140 -0.04 5.63 39.74
N ARG A 141 0.86 6.61 39.63
CA ARG A 141 1.18 7.33 38.40
C ARG A 141 1.79 6.42 37.34
N ILE A 142 2.61 5.45 37.73
CA ILE A 142 3.28 4.53 36.79
C ILE A 142 2.22 3.69 36.07
N ARG A 143 1.27 3.14 36.83
CA ARG A 143 0.14 2.39 36.28
C ARG A 143 -0.68 3.22 35.30
N THR A 144 -0.93 4.49 35.62
CA THR A 144 -1.68 5.41 34.74
C THR A 144 -0.95 5.63 33.40
N VAL A 145 0.37 5.86 33.45
CA VAL A 145 1.20 6.00 32.25
C VAL A 145 1.23 4.71 31.43
N ALA A 146 1.40 3.56 32.08
CA ALA A 146 1.40 2.26 31.40
C ALA A 146 0.06 1.96 30.71
N LEU A 147 -1.07 2.21 31.38
CA LEU A 147 -2.41 2.04 30.80
C LEU A 147 -2.64 2.99 29.62
N SER A 148 -2.16 4.23 29.70
CA SER A 148 -2.22 5.18 28.58
C SER A 148 -1.44 4.68 27.37
N ALA A 149 -0.22 4.17 27.58
CA ALA A 149 0.60 3.60 26.50
C ALA A 149 -0.03 2.34 25.90
N ILE A 150 -0.67 1.50 26.72
CA ILE A 150 -1.43 0.33 26.24
C ILE A 150 -2.60 0.77 25.38
N ASN A 151 -3.37 1.78 25.80
CA ASN A 151 -4.49 2.28 25.01
C ASN A 151 -4.02 2.87 23.67
N GLU A 152 -2.93 3.65 23.67
CA GLU A 152 -2.33 4.16 22.44
C GLU A 152 -1.87 3.01 21.52
N PHE A 153 -1.16 2.01 22.06
CA PHE A 153 -0.80 0.80 21.33
C PHE A 153 -2.01 0.13 20.70
N GLN A 154 -3.11 -0.02 21.45
CA GLN A 154 -4.33 -0.62 20.93
C GLN A 154 -4.94 0.21 19.79
N THR A 155 -5.00 1.54 19.92
CA THR A 155 -5.53 2.41 18.86
C THR A 155 -4.71 2.32 17.58
N LEU A 156 -3.38 2.23 17.70
CA LEU A 156 -2.47 2.22 16.55
C LEU A 156 -2.45 0.86 15.84
N TRP A 157 -2.56 -0.25 16.57
CA TRP A 157 -2.35 -1.58 16.00
C TRP A 157 -3.61 -2.40 15.77
N ARG A 158 -4.68 -2.15 16.52
CA ARG A 158 -5.86 -3.02 16.44
C ARG A 158 -6.44 -2.97 15.04
N PRO A 159 -6.69 -4.12 14.39
CA PRO A 159 -7.43 -4.16 13.15
C PRO A 159 -8.80 -3.49 13.33
N THR A 160 -9.10 -2.50 12.51
CA THR A 160 -10.37 -1.77 12.49
C THR A 160 -11.03 -1.88 11.11
N PRO A 161 -12.37 -1.82 11.01
CA PRO A 161 -13.08 -1.90 9.71
C PRO A 161 -12.83 -0.74 8.75
N ASP A 162 -12.24 0.37 9.21
CA ASP A 162 -11.84 1.50 8.37
C ASP A 162 -10.39 1.38 7.86
N HIS A 163 -9.65 0.36 8.32
CA HIS A 163 -8.29 0.00 7.91
C HIS A 163 -7.24 1.08 8.18
N ARG A 164 -7.57 2.09 9.00
CA ARG A 164 -6.69 3.20 9.38
C ARG A 164 -5.86 2.89 10.62
N ASN A 165 -5.07 1.82 10.54
CA ASN A 165 -4.20 1.37 11.63
C ASN A 165 -2.92 0.75 11.05
N TRP A 166 -1.90 0.63 11.90
CA TRP A 166 -0.56 0.16 11.52
C TRP A 166 -0.56 -1.27 11.00
N THR A 167 -1.44 -2.13 11.51
CA THR A 167 -1.54 -3.52 11.05
C THR A 167 -1.90 -3.58 9.57
N HIS A 168 -2.88 -2.79 9.13
CA HIS A 168 -3.33 -2.77 7.74
C HIS A 168 -2.29 -2.12 6.83
N GLU A 169 -1.76 -0.96 7.20
CA GLU A 169 -0.72 -0.27 6.41
C GLU A 169 0.53 -1.13 6.18
N ILE A 170 1.03 -1.80 7.24
CA ILE A 170 2.15 -2.75 7.10
C ILE A 170 1.72 -3.93 6.23
N SER A 171 0.50 -4.46 6.40
CA SER A 171 0.03 -5.57 5.57
C SER A 171 -0.05 -5.20 4.09
N ALA A 172 -0.50 -3.99 3.75
CA ALA A 172 -0.52 -3.47 2.39
C ALA A 172 0.90 -3.41 1.80
N ASP A 173 1.87 -2.91 2.55
CA ASP A 173 3.29 -2.92 2.15
C ASP A 173 3.80 -4.32 1.86
N LEU A 174 3.51 -5.28 2.75
CA LEU A 174 4.00 -6.65 2.61
C LEU A 174 3.34 -7.39 1.44
N ILE A 175 2.06 -7.12 1.17
CA ILE A 175 1.36 -7.64 -0.02
C ILE A 175 2.00 -7.02 -1.27
N ALA A 176 2.14 -5.69 -1.34
CA ALA A 176 2.76 -5.01 -2.48
C ALA A 176 4.18 -5.53 -2.75
N ALA A 177 5.00 -5.68 -1.70
CA ALA A 177 6.33 -6.25 -1.76
C ALA A 177 6.33 -7.72 -2.26
N SER A 178 5.35 -8.52 -1.86
CA SER A 178 5.27 -9.92 -2.31
C SER A 178 4.96 -10.04 -3.81
N LEU A 179 4.23 -9.08 -4.36
CA LEU A 179 3.70 -9.12 -5.74
C LEU A 179 4.55 -8.32 -6.73
N LEU A 180 5.23 -7.26 -6.29
CA LEU A 180 6.14 -6.45 -7.10
C LEU A 180 7.62 -6.65 -6.78
N GLY A 181 7.95 -7.33 -5.68
CA GLY A 181 9.32 -7.65 -5.31
C GLY A 181 10.21 -6.39 -5.16
N PRO A 182 11.46 -6.43 -5.68
CA PRO A 182 12.41 -5.32 -5.57
C PRO A 182 11.91 -3.98 -6.14
N VAL A 183 10.97 -4.01 -7.09
CA VAL A 183 10.39 -2.79 -7.69
C VAL A 183 9.68 -1.95 -6.62
N TYR A 184 8.98 -2.60 -5.68
CA TYR A 184 8.34 -1.90 -4.57
C TYR A 184 9.37 -1.35 -3.57
N PHE A 185 10.44 -2.09 -3.28
CA PHE A 185 11.50 -1.64 -2.38
C PHE A 185 12.20 -0.38 -2.91
N ALA A 186 12.42 -0.31 -4.23
CA ALA A 186 13.00 0.87 -4.87
C ALA A 186 12.09 2.10 -4.68
N ALA A 187 10.80 1.99 -5.05
CA ALA A 187 9.85 3.08 -4.88
C ALA A 187 9.68 3.52 -3.41
N PHE A 188 9.76 2.57 -2.47
CA PHE A 188 9.72 2.86 -1.04
C PHE A 188 10.98 3.60 -0.56
N THR A 189 12.14 3.22 -1.09
CA THR A 189 13.42 3.87 -0.77
C THR A 189 13.46 5.29 -1.33
N ASP A 190 13.04 5.48 -2.57
CA ASP A 190 12.98 6.78 -3.24
C ASP A 190 12.04 7.74 -2.52
N LEU A 191 10.91 7.24 -1.98
CA LEU A 191 9.97 8.05 -1.17
C LEU A 191 10.66 8.72 0.04
N LEU A 192 11.68 8.07 0.58
CA LEU A 192 12.36 8.43 1.82
C LEU A 192 13.75 9.02 1.59
N ASP A 193 14.17 9.12 0.33
CA ASP A 193 15.39 9.79 -0.03
C ASP A 193 15.29 11.31 0.23
N GLY A 194 16.40 11.94 0.63
CA GLY A 194 16.48 13.40 0.82
C GLY A 194 16.07 13.97 2.19
N ASP A 195 16.00 13.16 3.27
CA ASP A 195 15.82 13.59 4.69
C ASP A 195 14.60 14.50 4.97
N SER A 196 13.63 14.51 4.04
CA SER A 196 12.44 15.37 4.08
C SER A 196 11.35 14.84 5.02
N LYS A 197 11.31 13.52 5.22
CA LYS A 197 10.33 12.82 6.06
C LYS A 197 10.97 12.32 7.34
N ASN A 198 10.27 12.46 8.47
CA ASN A 198 10.73 11.93 9.75
C ASN A 198 10.42 10.41 9.82
N PRO A 199 11.44 9.52 9.79
CA PRO A 199 11.22 8.08 9.78
C PRO A 199 10.66 7.52 11.09
N TYR A 200 10.71 8.30 12.17
CA TYR A 200 10.26 7.93 13.51
C TYR A 200 8.90 8.52 13.88
N GLN A 201 8.24 9.23 12.97
CA GLN A 201 6.97 9.90 13.24
C GLN A 201 5.86 8.89 13.56
N VAL A 202 5.32 8.98 14.78
CA VAL A 202 4.16 8.21 15.22
C VAL A 202 2.89 8.95 14.80
N SER A 203 2.06 8.31 13.98
CA SER A 203 0.76 8.85 13.58
C SER A 203 -0.32 7.76 13.64
N PRO A 204 -1.61 8.11 13.85
CA PRO A 204 -2.69 7.11 13.84
C PRO A 204 -2.87 6.41 12.50
N GLY A 205 -2.78 7.16 11.40
CA GLY A 205 -3.09 6.67 10.06
C GLY A 205 -1.95 5.93 9.37
N HIS A 206 -0.69 6.23 9.72
CA HIS A 206 0.47 5.59 9.10
C HIS A 206 1.53 5.19 10.14
N PRO A 207 2.04 3.95 10.06
CA PRO A 207 3.14 3.51 10.90
C PRO A 207 4.42 4.28 10.58
N PRO A 208 5.30 4.49 11.57
CA PRO A 208 6.62 5.07 11.37
C PRO A 208 7.37 4.33 10.25
N TYR A 209 8.02 5.07 9.35
CA TYR A 209 8.73 4.46 8.22
C TYR A 209 9.81 3.47 8.66
N VAL A 210 10.48 3.70 9.79
CA VAL A 210 11.46 2.75 10.32
C VAL A 210 10.84 1.37 10.56
N LEU A 211 9.59 1.31 11.04
CA LEU A 211 8.89 0.05 11.30
C LEU A 211 8.47 -0.63 9.99
N ARG A 212 8.04 0.16 9.00
CA ARG A 212 7.70 -0.31 7.65
C ARG A 212 8.93 -0.89 6.94
N VAL A 213 10.07 -0.19 7.00
CA VAL A 213 11.36 -0.67 6.46
C VAL A 213 11.76 -2.00 7.10
N THR A 214 11.69 -2.12 8.43
CA THR A 214 11.95 -3.39 9.13
C THR A 214 11.05 -4.53 8.63
N ALA A 215 9.76 -4.26 8.42
CA ALA A 215 8.84 -5.26 7.89
C ALA A 215 9.20 -5.66 6.44
N LEU A 216 9.54 -4.67 5.60
CA LEU A 216 9.96 -4.88 4.21
C LEU A 216 11.28 -5.69 4.09
N GLN A 217 12.27 -5.41 4.93
CA GLN A 217 13.51 -6.20 5.00
C GLN A 217 13.20 -7.67 5.36
N ARG A 218 12.32 -7.90 6.35
CA ARG A 218 11.96 -9.24 6.78
C ARG A 218 11.26 -10.04 5.67
N ILE A 219 10.27 -9.46 4.99
CA ILE A 219 9.60 -10.17 3.88
C ILE A 219 10.55 -10.36 2.70
N GLY A 220 11.40 -9.38 2.39
CA GLY A 220 12.41 -9.49 1.35
C GLY A 220 13.34 -10.68 1.61
N ASN A 221 13.87 -10.79 2.83
CA ASN A 221 14.71 -11.93 3.23
C ASN A 221 13.97 -13.27 3.14
N ARG A 222 12.70 -13.35 3.57
CA ARG A 222 11.91 -14.59 3.46
C ARG A 222 11.62 -15.00 2.02
N LEU A 223 11.47 -14.04 1.12
CA LEU A 223 11.21 -14.26 -0.31
C LEU A 223 12.49 -14.38 -1.14
N GLY A 224 13.66 -14.18 -0.54
CA GLY A 224 14.95 -14.21 -1.24
C GLY A 224 15.20 -12.98 -2.13
N PHE A 225 14.53 -11.86 -1.85
CA PHE A 225 14.73 -10.59 -2.56
C PHE A 225 15.89 -9.80 -1.96
N PRO A 226 16.66 -9.05 -2.78
CA PRO A 226 17.72 -8.19 -2.27
C PRO A 226 17.15 -7.04 -1.42
N THR A 227 17.65 -6.88 -0.19
CA THR A 227 17.23 -5.84 0.75
C THR A 227 18.26 -4.74 0.98
N LYS A 228 19.41 -4.78 0.26
CA LYS A 228 20.57 -3.91 0.55
C LYS A 228 20.22 -2.41 0.65
N ASP A 229 19.28 -1.95 -0.19
CA ASP A 229 18.94 -0.53 -0.26
C ASP A 229 18.01 -0.13 0.90
N LEU A 230 17.15 -1.06 1.36
CA LEU A 230 16.42 -0.91 2.62
C LEU A 230 17.37 -0.90 3.82
N ASP A 231 18.40 -1.76 3.83
CA ASP A 231 19.41 -1.81 4.90
C ASP A 231 20.19 -0.49 4.97
N ARG A 232 20.61 0.04 3.82
CA ARG A 232 21.26 1.36 3.73
C ARG A 232 20.34 2.49 4.18
N LEU A 233 19.06 2.41 3.82
CA LEU A 233 18.06 3.40 4.22
C LEU A 233 17.87 3.40 5.74
N GLU A 234 17.74 2.23 6.38
CA GLU A 234 17.65 2.10 7.84
C GLU A 234 18.90 2.65 8.54
N ASP A 235 20.09 2.31 8.03
CA ASP A 235 21.36 2.86 8.51
C ASP A 235 21.42 4.40 8.39
N SER A 236 20.82 4.96 7.34
CA SER A 236 20.75 6.41 7.14
C SER A 236 19.88 7.08 8.20
N PHE A 237 18.80 6.45 8.66
CA PHE A 237 17.91 7.02 9.68
C PHE A 237 18.65 7.26 10.99
N ALA A 238 19.51 6.33 11.40
CA ALA A 238 20.34 6.46 12.60
C ALA A 238 21.34 7.64 12.52
N LYS A 239 21.72 8.03 11.30
CA LYS A 239 22.67 9.13 11.02
C LYS A 239 21.97 10.46 10.70
N SER A 240 20.66 10.42 10.43
CA SER A 240 19.85 11.59 10.05
C SER A 240 19.66 12.60 11.19
N ARG A 241 19.15 13.78 10.85
CA ARG A 241 18.72 14.79 11.84
C ARG A 241 17.60 14.30 12.75
N TRP A 242 16.87 13.27 12.32
CA TRP A 242 15.74 12.70 13.05
C TRP A 242 16.13 11.64 14.08
N ARG A 243 17.41 11.32 14.25
CA ARG A 243 17.88 10.25 15.16
C ARG A 243 17.32 10.31 16.59
N SER A 244 17.03 11.51 17.11
CA SER A 244 16.40 11.72 18.43
C SER A 244 14.94 11.28 18.49
N GLY A 245 14.29 11.09 17.34
CA GLY A 245 12.94 10.57 17.19
C GLY A 245 12.81 9.10 17.60
N ARG A 246 13.91 8.35 17.72
CA ARG A 246 13.95 7.00 18.32
C ARG A 246 13.74 7.07 19.83
N SER A 247 12.54 7.47 20.21
CA SER A 247 12.13 7.70 21.59
C SER A 247 11.67 6.42 22.28
N ASN A 248 11.68 6.42 23.62
CA ASN A 248 11.07 5.35 24.42
C ASN A 248 9.60 5.11 24.06
N LYS A 249 8.89 6.16 23.63
CA LYS A 249 7.51 6.06 23.14
C LYS A 249 7.46 5.15 21.92
N LEU A 250 8.24 5.45 20.88
CA LEU A 250 8.26 4.61 19.68
C LEU A 250 8.66 3.17 20.01
N LEU A 251 9.69 2.96 20.84
CA LEU A 251 10.13 1.63 21.24
C LEU A 251 9.03 0.85 22.00
N SER A 252 8.20 1.54 22.78
CA SER A 252 7.05 0.91 23.46
C SER A 252 5.91 0.55 22.50
N LEU A 253 5.80 1.24 21.36
CA LEU A 253 4.74 1.04 20.38
C LEU A 253 5.13 0.05 19.28
N ALA A 254 6.40 0.02 18.87
CA ALA A 254 6.90 -0.89 17.84
C ALA A 254 7.12 -2.30 18.42
N ASP A 255 6.22 -3.24 18.12
CA ASP A 255 6.27 -4.60 18.65
C ASP A 255 6.66 -5.61 17.56
N ALA A 256 7.83 -6.23 17.73
CA ALA A 256 8.38 -7.16 16.73
C ALA A 256 7.57 -8.46 16.60
N GLU A 257 6.97 -8.95 17.69
CA GLU A 257 6.13 -10.16 17.66
C GLU A 257 4.89 -9.92 16.79
N LEU A 258 4.33 -8.71 16.85
CA LEU A 258 3.19 -8.33 16.03
C LEU A 258 3.56 -8.16 14.55
N VAL A 259 4.74 -7.58 14.24
CA VAL A 259 5.25 -7.51 12.86
C VAL A 259 5.42 -8.91 12.26
N GLU A 260 5.97 -9.86 13.02
CA GLU A 260 6.08 -11.25 12.53
C GLU A 260 4.72 -11.90 12.30
N ALA A 261 3.76 -11.70 13.21
CA ALA A 261 2.40 -12.22 13.04
C ALA A 261 1.70 -11.65 11.80
N ILE A 262 1.92 -10.37 11.51
CA ILE A 262 1.42 -9.72 10.29
C ILE A 262 2.08 -10.33 9.05
N LEU A 263 3.40 -10.53 9.08
CA LEU A 263 4.14 -11.13 7.98
C LEU A 263 3.61 -12.54 7.65
N GLU A 264 3.47 -13.39 8.67
CA GLU A 264 2.88 -14.72 8.51
C GLU A 264 1.41 -14.67 8.03
N GLY A 265 0.65 -13.70 8.56
CA GLY A 265 -0.72 -13.42 8.15
C GLY A 265 -0.84 -13.08 6.67
N VAL A 266 0.01 -12.17 6.19
CA VAL A 266 0.08 -11.76 4.78
C VAL A 266 0.51 -12.92 3.89
N GLN A 267 1.56 -13.66 4.25
CA GLN A 267 1.98 -14.84 3.48
C GLN A 267 0.85 -15.87 3.36
N HIS A 268 0.10 -16.09 4.44
CA HIS A 268 -1.08 -16.94 4.41
C HIS A 268 -2.19 -16.38 3.52
N LEU A 269 -2.51 -15.10 3.64
CA LEU A 269 -3.51 -14.43 2.81
C LEU A 269 -3.16 -14.56 1.32
N CYS A 270 -1.93 -14.19 0.93
CA CYS A 270 -1.46 -14.32 -0.45
C CYS A 270 -1.60 -15.76 -0.97
N LYS A 271 -1.24 -16.76 -0.16
CA LYS A 271 -1.38 -18.18 -0.51
C LYS A 271 -2.84 -18.60 -0.68
N ASN A 272 -3.74 -18.20 0.22
CA ASN A 272 -5.16 -18.57 0.14
C ASN A 272 -5.86 -17.94 -1.06
N LEU A 273 -5.54 -16.68 -1.34
CA LEU A 273 -6.06 -15.95 -2.51
C LEU A 273 -5.35 -16.33 -3.82
N ARG A 274 -4.38 -17.26 -3.75
CA ARG A 274 -3.56 -17.70 -4.89
C ARG A 274 -2.92 -16.54 -5.63
N LEU A 275 -2.47 -15.52 -4.89
CA LEU A 275 -1.79 -14.38 -5.49
C LEU A 275 -0.47 -14.83 -6.10
N ARG A 276 -0.22 -14.41 -7.33
CA ARG A 276 0.98 -14.74 -8.10
C ARG A 276 2.13 -13.84 -7.60
N PRO A 277 3.14 -14.39 -6.91
CA PRO A 277 4.25 -13.60 -6.42
C PRO A 277 5.11 -13.09 -7.58
N TRP A 278 5.94 -12.08 -7.29
CA TRP A 278 6.91 -11.56 -8.23
C TRP A 278 7.84 -12.68 -8.75
N ASN A 279 8.13 -12.68 -10.06
CA ASN A 279 8.85 -13.74 -10.75
C ASN A 279 10.17 -13.24 -11.36
N ALA A 280 11.30 -13.69 -10.79
CA ALA A 280 12.65 -13.36 -11.26
C ALA A 280 12.94 -13.83 -12.70
N GLY A 281 12.30 -14.91 -13.16
CA GLY A 281 12.42 -15.40 -14.53
C GLY A 281 11.82 -14.41 -15.52
N ARG A 282 10.63 -13.88 -15.23
CA ARG A 282 9.95 -12.88 -16.06
C ARG A 282 10.78 -11.60 -16.22
N VAL A 283 11.50 -11.21 -15.16
CA VAL A 283 12.38 -10.02 -15.18
C VAL A 283 13.53 -10.19 -16.17
N LYS A 284 14.10 -11.39 -16.29
CA LYS A 284 15.16 -11.66 -17.29
C LYS A 284 14.63 -11.55 -18.72
N GLU A 285 13.41 -12.03 -18.98
CA GLU A 285 12.75 -11.93 -20.28
C GLU A 285 12.48 -10.46 -20.66
N LEU A 286 11.97 -9.67 -19.71
CA LEU A 286 11.72 -8.24 -19.91
C LEU A 286 13.02 -7.46 -20.18
N GLY A 287 14.09 -7.76 -19.44
CA GLY A 287 15.39 -7.12 -19.65
C GLY A 287 15.98 -7.36 -21.03
N ALA A 288 15.69 -8.49 -21.66
CA ALA A 288 16.17 -8.77 -23.02
C ALA A 288 15.47 -7.93 -24.10
N THR A 289 14.27 -7.41 -23.83
CA THR A 289 13.37 -6.78 -24.81
C THR A 289 13.07 -5.31 -24.53
N ILE A 290 13.42 -4.80 -23.35
CA ILE A 290 13.05 -3.47 -22.82
C ILE A 290 13.35 -2.26 -23.74
N GLN A 291 14.37 -2.36 -24.59
CA GLN A 291 14.71 -1.29 -25.55
C GLN A 291 13.85 -1.35 -26.82
N GLN A 292 13.47 -2.56 -27.23
CA GLN A 292 12.92 -2.88 -28.56
C GLN A 292 11.39 -2.99 -28.55
N GLU A 293 10.82 -3.48 -27.46
CA GLU A 293 9.40 -3.78 -27.36
C GLU A 293 8.69 -2.84 -26.37
N THR A 294 7.37 -2.73 -26.54
CA THR A 294 6.51 -2.07 -25.55
C THR A 294 6.11 -3.11 -24.51
N PRO A 295 6.54 -2.97 -23.23
CA PRO A 295 6.14 -3.91 -22.18
C PRO A 295 4.63 -3.98 -22.04
N ALA A 296 4.08 -5.13 -21.64
CA ALA A 296 2.66 -5.22 -21.33
C ALA A 296 2.31 -4.34 -20.12
N LEU A 297 1.08 -3.81 -20.07
CA LEU A 297 0.56 -3.13 -18.89
C LEU A 297 0.62 -4.05 -17.66
N GLY A 298 0.58 -3.45 -16.48
CA GLY A 298 0.55 -4.16 -15.21
C GLY A 298 1.93 -4.27 -14.57
N VAL A 299 2.20 -5.42 -13.95
CA VAL A 299 3.46 -5.70 -13.25
C VAL A 299 4.68 -5.62 -14.20
N ASP A 300 4.50 -6.03 -15.46
CA ASP A 300 5.56 -5.99 -16.48
C ASP A 300 6.01 -4.56 -16.78
N LEU A 301 5.06 -3.63 -17.00
CA LEU A 301 5.37 -2.21 -17.22
C LEU A 301 6.12 -1.60 -16.03
N LEU A 302 5.68 -1.87 -14.80
CA LEU A 302 6.34 -1.33 -13.60
C LEU A 302 7.75 -1.90 -13.41
N THR A 303 7.90 -3.20 -13.68
CA THR A 303 9.22 -3.86 -13.64
C THR A 303 10.14 -3.31 -14.71
N ALA A 304 9.66 -3.14 -15.94
CA ALA A 304 10.42 -2.53 -17.02
C ALA A 304 10.78 -1.08 -16.70
N ALA A 305 9.87 -0.28 -16.14
CA ALA A 305 10.20 1.09 -15.75
C ALA A 305 11.38 1.16 -14.78
N TRP A 306 11.37 0.32 -13.74
CA TRP A 306 12.48 0.23 -12.79
C TRP A 306 13.80 -0.21 -13.46
N MET A 307 13.74 -1.20 -14.36
CA MET A 307 14.93 -1.66 -15.10
C MET A 307 15.49 -0.59 -16.04
N ALA A 308 14.63 0.06 -16.83
CA ALA A 308 15.03 1.12 -17.76
C ALA A 308 15.69 2.30 -17.03
N PHE A 309 15.18 2.67 -15.85
CA PHE A 309 15.81 3.72 -15.05
C PHE A 309 17.22 3.33 -14.60
N ASN A 310 17.39 2.10 -14.10
CA ASN A 310 18.69 1.61 -13.65
C ASN A 310 19.70 1.42 -14.79
N GLU A 311 19.25 1.01 -15.98
CA GLU A 311 20.12 0.73 -17.12
C GLU A 311 20.45 1.98 -17.94
N PHE A 312 19.47 2.83 -18.22
CA PHE A 312 19.62 3.95 -19.16
C PHE A 312 19.97 5.27 -18.44
N GLY A 313 19.71 5.35 -17.13
CA GLY A 313 19.80 6.57 -16.35
C GLY A 313 18.63 7.53 -16.61
N GLU A 314 18.51 8.55 -15.76
CA GLU A 314 17.35 9.44 -15.68
C GLU A 314 16.94 10.08 -17.02
N ASN A 315 17.92 10.63 -17.76
CA ASN A 315 17.64 11.34 -19.01
C ASN A 315 17.05 10.43 -20.09
N GLN A 316 17.65 9.25 -20.29
CA GLN A 316 17.19 8.30 -21.30
C GLN A 316 15.90 7.60 -20.84
N TYR A 317 15.76 7.36 -19.54
CA TYR A 317 14.52 6.86 -18.94
C TYR A 317 13.34 7.81 -19.21
N SER A 318 13.52 9.12 -19.06
CA SER A 318 12.44 10.09 -19.33
C SER A 318 11.93 10.01 -20.78
N VAL A 319 12.83 9.80 -21.73
CA VAL A 319 12.47 9.60 -23.15
C VAL A 319 11.77 8.26 -23.35
N TRP A 320 12.31 7.18 -22.76
CA TRP A 320 11.72 5.85 -22.83
C TRP A 320 10.30 5.83 -22.25
N GLN A 321 10.10 6.39 -21.05
CA GLN A 321 8.82 6.42 -20.37
C GLN A 321 7.75 7.11 -21.23
N LYS A 322 8.05 8.29 -21.78
CA LYS A 322 7.10 9.04 -22.62
C LYS A 322 6.68 8.23 -23.84
N ARG A 323 7.63 7.56 -24.51
CA ARG A 323 7.36 6.68 -25.65
C ARG A 323 6.44 5.53 -25.26
N ILE A 324 6.73 4.83 -24.16
CA ILE A 324 5.97 3.67 -23.71
C ILE A 324 4.55 4.04 -23.28
N ILE A 325 4.39 5.12 -22.51
CA ILE A 325 3.07 5.61 -22.11
C ILE A 325 2.23 5.98 -23.34
N GLN A 326 2.82 6.72 -24.29
CA GLN A 326 2.09 7.10 -25.51
C GLN A 326 1.67 5.88 -26.33
N ALA A 327 2.54 4.88 -26.46
CA ALA A 327 2.21 3.65 -27.20
C ALA A 327 0.99 2.92 -26.61
N HIS A 328 0.82 2.90 -25.29
CA HIS A 328 -0.37 2.34 -24.66
C HIS A 328 -1.62 3.18 -24.90
N VAL A 329 -1.50 4.51 -24.79
CA VAL A 329 -2.63 5.43 -25.03
C VAL A 329 -3.12 5.35 -26.46
N ASP A 330 -2.22 5.36 -27.43
CA ASP A 330 -2.54 5.20 -28.86
C ASP A 330 -3.27 3.88 -29.11
N GLY A 331 -2.86 2.81 -28.42
CA GLY A 331 -3.50 1.49 -28.49
C GLY A 331 -4.93 1.43 -27.94
N PHE A 332 -5.38 2.39 -27.14
CA PHE A 332 -6.78 2.46 -26.67
C PHE A 332 -7.71 3.17 -27.67
N THR A 333 -7.15 3.91 -28.62
CA THR A 333 -7.91 4.72 -29.59
C THR A 333 -8.19 4.01 -30.91
N GLN A 334 -7.59 2.83 -31.11
CA GLN A 334 -7.81 1.93 -32.24
C GLN A 334 -8.90 0.92 -31.92
#